data_AF-A0A3D5U953-F1
#
_entry.id   AF-A0A3D5U953-F1
#
_cell.length_a   1.000
_cell.length_b   1.000
_cell.length_c   1.000
_cell.angle_alpha   90.00
_cell.angle_beta   90.00
_cell.angle_gamma   90.00
#
_symmetry.space_group_name_H-M   'P 1'
#
loop_
_entity.id
_entity.type
_entity.pdbx_description
1 polymer ?
#
loop_
_entity_poly.entity_id
_entity_poly.type
_entity_poly.pdbx_seq_one_letter_code
_entity_poly.pdbx_strand_id
1 'polypeptide(L)'
;MISVQSFHDNPPNSFIDKQFSQDGRFGWLLMMWHPEHSEQLEEIAADLKLSVRNSDVNTVSRIEVEKWLKGYINELHWKMHARLRRSDLSEKGLSVLFAIFFDHELFFVQFGRLFCCLSDGKKLRVAGTDYHHYQMQTLQKLNLLGFADKDIPIKVQRVFIAENHRFLVLSGNLCAQVFDNHSDLAGLTHFVESFSGSENPMWLIIEG
;
A
#
# COMPACT_ATOMS: atom_id res chain seq x y z
N MET A 1 -15.65 -13.46 2.52
CA MET A 1 -14.30 -13.96 2.86
C MET A 1 -13.31 -13.18 2.02
N ILE A 2 -12.27 -12.62 2.63
CA ILE A 2 -11.33 -11.77 1.89
C ILE A 2 -10.48 -12.62 0.94
N SER A 3 -10.39 -12.17 -0.31
CA SER A 3 -9.64 -12.85 -1.36
C SER A 3 -8.89 -11.85 -2.25
N VAL A 4 -7.67 -12.19 -2.63
CA VAL A 4 -6.90 -11.41 -3.62
C VAL A 4 -7.35 -11.83 -5.01
N GLN A 5 -7.88 -10.88 -5.77
CA GLN A 5 -8.41 -11.12 -7.12
C GLN A 5 -7.35 -10.90 -8.21
N SER A 6 -6.66 -9.77 -8.14
CA SER A 6 -5.62 -9.40 -9.10
C SER A 6 -4.57 -8.53 -8.43
N PHE A 7 -3.32 -8.66 -8.84
CA PHE A 7 -2.23 -7.82 -8.36
C PHE A 7 -1.12 -7.77 -9.40
N HIS A 8 -0.35 -6.69 -9.36
CA HIS A 8 0.83 -6.54 -10.17
C HIS A 8 1.84 -5.63 -9.48
N ASP A 9 3.08 -6.07 -9.52
CA ASP A 9 4.25 -5.32 -9.15
C ASP A 9 5.30 -5.38 -10.25
N ASN A 10 6.23 -4.44 -10.20
CA ASN A 10 7.32 -4.31 -11.14
C ASN A 10 8.63 -4.12 -10.36
N PRO A 11 9.25 -5.20 -9.87
CA PRO A 11 10.55 -5.13 -9.21
C PRO A 11 11.62 -4.56 -10.16
N PRO A 12 12.60 -3.80 -9.64
CA PRO A 12 12.86 -3.48 -8.24
C PRO A 12 12.07 -2.25 -7.74
N ASN A 13 11.42 -1.51 -8.64
CA ASN A 13 10.71 -0.26 -8.33
C ASN A 13 9.57 -0.47 -7.34
N SER A 14 8.96 -1.66 -7.36
CA SER A 14 7.80 -1.94 -6.55
C SER A 14 7.70 -3.43 -6.19
N PHE A 15 7.02 -3.74 -5.10
CA PHE A 15 6.69 -5.12 -4.74
C PHE A 15 5.38 -5.21 -3.95
N ILE A 16 4.80 -6.42 -3.97
CA ILE A 16 3.70 -6.82 -3.08
C ILE A 16 4.11 -8.07 -2.29
N ASP A 17 4.12 -7.99 -0.96
CA ASP A 17 4.30 -9.13 -0.05
C ASP A 17 3.04 -9.31 0.80
N LYS A 18 2.59 -10.54 0.99
CA LYS A 18 1.31 -10.82 1.62
C LYS A 18 1.26 -12.20 2.25
N GLN A 19 0.45 -12.32 3.31
CA GLN A 19 0.14 -13.58 3.95
C GLN A 19 -1.33 -13.56 4.37
N PHE A 20 -2.07 -14.61 4.04
CA PHE A 20 -3.45 -14.79 4.48
C PHE A 20 -3.58 -16.15 5.18
N SER A 21 -4.41 -16.20 6.21
CA SER A 21 -4.80 -17.45 6.86
C SER A 21 -5.60 -18.32 5.90
N GLN A 22 -5.57 -19.64 6.11
CA GLN A 22 -6.28 -20.59 5.24
C GLN A 22 -7.81 -20.37 5.24
N ASP A 23 -8.36 -19.88 6.34
CA ASP A 23 -9.78 -19.56 6.48
C ASP A 23 -10.14 -18.15 5.98
N GLY A 24 -9.16 -17.37 5.48
CA GLY A 24 -9.36 -16.04 4.93
C GLY A 24 -9.83 -14.99 5.95
N ARG A 25 -9.74 -15.28 7.26
CA ARG A 25 -10.17 -14.37 8.35
C ARG A 25 -9.08 -13.45 8.83
N PHE A 26 -7.82 -13.82 8.63
CA PHE A 26 -6.68 -12.98 9.00
C PHE A 26 -5.73 -12.87 7.82
N GLY A 27 -5.07 -11.73 7.71
CA GLY A 27 -3.97 -11.58 6.78
C GLY A 27 -3.28 -10.25 6.93
N TRP A 28 -2.14 -10.12 6.28
CA TRP A 28 -1.45 -8.85 6.14
C TRP A 28 -0.92 -8.70 4.72
N LEU A 29 -0.71 -7.44 4.35
CA LEU A 29 -0.27 -7.02 3.04
C LEU A 29 0.71 -5.84 3.19
N LEU A 30 1.88 -5.96 2.59
CA LEU A 30 2.86 -4.90 2.44
C LEU A 30 3.06 -4.60 0.96
N MET A 31 2.97 -3.32 0.60
CA MET A 31 3.25 -2.81 -0.74
C MET A 31 4.31 -1.71 -0.65
N MET A 32 5.24 -1.70 -1.60
CA MET A 32 6.21 -0.63 -1.76
C MET A 32 6.22 -0.17 -3.22
N TRP A 33 6.30 1.14 -3.42
CA TRP A 33 6.50 1.73 -4.74
C TRP A 33 7.52 2.88 -4.66
N HIS A 34 8.37 2.95 -5.68
CA HIS A 34 9.38 3.98 -5.84
C HIS A 34 9.46 4.43 -7.31
N PRO A 35 9.64 5.72 -7.61
CA PRO A 35 9.68 6.21 -8.99
C PRO A 35 10.93 5.78 -9.75
N GLU A 36 12.09 5.73 -9.08
CA GLU A 36 13.35 5.35 -9.71
C GLU A 36 13.50 3.83 -9.86
N HIS A 37 14.16 3.41 -10.94
CA HIS A 37 14.64 2.05 -11.14
C HIS A 37 16.09 1.95 -10.67
N SER A 38 16.38 1.09 -9.69
CA SER A 38 17.71 0.93 -9.12
C SER A 38 17.83 -0.42 -8.41
N GLU A 39 18.97 -1.09 -8.58
CA GLU A 39 19.28 -2.36 -7.91
C GLU A 39 19.28 -2.22 -6.37
N GLN A 40 19.61 -1.04 -5.85
CA GLN A 40 19.60 -0.79 -4.40
C GLN A 40 18.19 -0.90 -3.81
N LEU A 41 17.13 -0.76 -4.62
CA LEU A 41 15.75 -0.99 -4.19
C LEU A 41 15.45 -2.46 -3.94
N GLU A 42 16.18 -3.41 -4.55
CA GLU A 42 16.02 -4.83 -4.25
C GLU A 42 16.42 -5.14 -2.80
N GLU A 43 17.57 -4.60 -2.37
CA GLU A 43 18.03 -4.74 -0.98
C GLU A 43 17.07 -4.07 0.00
N ILE A 44 16.61 -2.86 -0.31
CA ILE A 44 15.65 -2.13 0.53
C ILE A 44 14.32 -2.89 0.59
N ALA A 45 13.86 -3.45 -0.52
CA ALA A 45 12.65 -4.28 -0.57
C ALA A 45 12.80 -5.55 0.26
N ALA A 46 13.95 -6.22 0.19
CA ALA A 46 14.25 -7.38 1.02
C ALA A 46 14.25 -7.01 2.52
N ASP A 47 14.88 -5.89 2.89
CA ASP A 47 14.90 -5.38 4.27
C ASP A 47 13.50 -5.09 4.81
N LEU A 48 12.61 -4.52 3.98
CA LEU A 48 11.20 -4.28 4.32
C LEU A 48 10.44 -5.60 4.53
N LYS A 49 10.52 -6.54 3.57
CA LYS A 49 9.85 -7.84 3.66
C LYS A 49 10.29 -8.62 4.90
N LEU A 50 11.59 -8.68 5.15
CA LEU A 50 12.15 -9.31 6.36
C LEU A 50 11.69 -8.62 7.63
N SER A 51 11.59 -7.28 7.63
CA SER A 51 11.12 -6.53 8.79
C SER A 51 9.67 -6.86 9.18
N VAL A 52 8.79 -7.12 8.21
CA VAL A 52 7.40 -7.55 8.50
C VAL A 52 7.37 -9.00 8.94
N ARG A 53 8.09 -9.88 8.24
CA ARG A 53 8.11 -11.33 8.54
C ARG A 53 8.68 -11.65 9.93
N ASN A 54 9.62 -10.85 10.41
CA ASN A 54 10.21 -10.97 11.74
C ASN A 54 9.45 -10.17 12.81
N SER A 55 8.34 -9.53 12.46
CA SER A 55 7.50 -8.81 13.42
C SER A 55 6.45 -9.73 14.03
N ASP A 56 5.81 -9.23 15.09
CA ASP A 56 4.69 -9.92 15.74
C ASP A 56 3.35 -9.76 15.01
N VAL A 57 3.33 -9.33 13.73
CA VAL A 57 2.09 -9.03 12.98
C VAL A 57 1.05 -10.15 13.06
N ASN A 58 1.50 -11.42 13.03
CA ASN A 58 0.63 -12.60 13.04
C ASN A 58 -0.03 -12.88 14.41
N THR A 59 0.39 -12.21 15.48
CA THR A 59 -0.17 -12.39 16.84
C THR A 59 -0.93 -11.16 17.34
N VAL A 60 -0.96 -10.09 16.54
CA VAL A 60 -1.65 -8.84 16.87
C VAL A 60 -3.16 -9.06 16.97
N SER A 61 -3.74 -8.62 18.08
CA SER A 61 -5.18 -8.61 18.26
C SER A 61 -5.84 -7.43 17.54
N ARG A 62 -7.11 -7.60 17.13
CA ARG A 62 -7.90 -6.52 16.51
C ARG A 62 -8.00 -5.27 17.39
N ILE A 63 -7.99 -5.43 18.71
CA ILE A 63 -8.11 -4.31 19.66
C ILE A 63 -6.83 -3.46 19.68
N GLU A 64 -5.68 -4.10 19.47
CA GLU A 64 -4.37 -3.45 19.60
C GLU A 64 -3.77 -3.04 18.25
N VAL A 65 -4.36 -3.46 17.13
CA VAL A 65 -3.82 -3.27 15.78
C VAL A 65 -3.45 -1.83 15.47
N GLU A 66 -4.26 -0.85 15.86
CA GLU A 66 -3.94 0.55 15.58
C GLU A 66 -2.71 1.04 16.34
N LYS A 67 -2.57 0.63 17.61
CA LYS A 67 -1.40 0.95 18.45
C LYS A 67 -0.16 0.25 17.91
N TRP A 68 -0.30 -1.02 17.55
CA TRP A 68 0.78 -1.83 16.98
C TRP A 68 1.26 -1.26 15.66
N LEU A 69 0.37 -0.91 14.72
CA LEU A 69 0.70 -0.29 13.44
C LEU A 69 1.49 1.01 13.65
N LYS A 70 1.07 1.87 14.58
CA LYS A 70 1.78 3.12 14.88
C LYS A 70 3.19 2.87 15.42
N GLY A 71 3.35 1.94 16.35
CA GLY A 71 4.65 1.58 16.91
C GLY A 71 5.58 0.99 15.85
N TYR A 72 5.10 -0.04 15.16
CA TYR A 72 5.83 -0.74 14.10
C TYR A 72 6.31 0.21 13.00
N ILE A 73 5.43 1.09 12.53
CA ILE A 73 5.77 2.00 11.43
C ILE A 73 6.74 3.10 11.84
N ASN A 74 6.72 3.56 13.10
CA ASN A 74 7.73 4.49 13.59
C ASN A 74 9.12 3.85 13.61
N GLU A 75 9.23 2.60 14.09
CA GLU A 75 10.50 1.85 14.06
C GLU A 75 10.96 1.62 12.62
N LEU A 76 10.04 1.20 11.75
CA LEU A 76 10.33 0.97 10.33
C LEU A 76 10.77 2.26 9.63
N HIS A 77 10.15 3.40 9.97
CA HIS A 77 10.49 4.71 9.44
C HIS A 77 11.95 5.05 9.72
N TRP A 78 12.39 4.93 10.97
CA TRP A 78 13.78 5.21 11.36
C TRP A 78 14.77 4.25 10.73
N LYS A 79 14.42 2.96 10.64
CA LYS A 79 15.23 1.95 9.94
C LYS A 79 15.42 2.32 8.47
N MET A 80 14.32 2.66 7.78
CA MET A 80 14.35 3.06 6.37
C MET A 80 15.07 4.39 6.16
N HIS A 81 14.92 5.35 7.09
CA HIS A 81 15.64 6.62 7.04
C HIS A 81 17.16 6.38 6.98
N ALA A 82 17.70 5.57 7.90
CA ALA A 82 19.11 5.26 7.91
C ALA A 82 19.58 4.55 6.63
N ARG A 83 18.76 3.64 6.07
CA ARG A 83 19.09 2.88 4.86
C ARG A 83 19.08 3.76 3.61
N LEU A 84 18.04 4.56 3.41
CA LEU A 84 17.85 5.42 2.24
C LEU A 84 18.90 6.53 2.18
N ARG A 85 19.34 7.08 3.32
CA ARG A 85 20.40 8.10 3.33
C ARG A 85 21.76 7.59 2.86
N ARG A 86 21.99 6.27 2.92
CA ARG A 86 23.21 5.61 2.45
C ARG A 86 23.11 5.12 1.00
N SER A 87 21.92 5.17 0.40
CA SER A 87 21.73 4.77 -1.00
C SER A 87 22.17 5.89 -1.95
N ASP A 88 22.21 5.60 -3.25
CA ASP A 88 22.42 6.60 -4.30
C ASP A 88 21.11 7.08 -4.94
N LEU A 89 19.95 6.63 -4.41
CA LEU A 89 18.62 7.06 -4.89
C LEU A 89 18.46 8.58 -4.76
N SER A 90 17.84 9.21 -5.75
CA SER A 90 17.56 10.66 -5.68
C SER A 90 16.42 10.98 -4.69
N GLU A 91 15.35 10.20 -4.68
CA GLU A 91 14.24 10.28 -3.74
C GLU A 91 14.57 9.44 -2.49
N LYS A 92 14.80 10.13 -1.36
CA LYS A 92 15.15 9.47 -0.08
C LYS A 92 13.92 9.06 0.71
N GLY A 93 12.96 8.40 0.08
CA GLY A 93 11.70 8.03 0.72
C GLY A 93 10.95 6.97 -0.09
N LEU A 94 10.12 6.18 0.59
CA LEU A 94 9.35 5.11 -0.06
C LEU A 94 7.85 5.41 0.01
N SER A 95 7.13 5.13 -1.07
CA SER A 95 5.67 5.01 -0.98
C SER A 95 5.36 3.61 -0.46
N VAL A 96 4.63 3.52 0.65
CA VAL A 96 4.37 2.25 1.33
C VAL A 96 2.92 2.18 1.78
N LEU A 97 2.31 1.02 1.58
CA LEU A 97 1.05 0.66 2.21
C LEU A 97 1.27 -0.60 3.04
N PHE A 98 0.85 -0.57 4.29
CA PHE A 98 0.84 -1.75 5.15
C PHE A 98 -0.54 -1.93 5.75
N ALA A 99 -1.10 -3.12 5.56
CA ALA A 99 -2.49 -3.45 5.81
C ALA A 99 -2.59 -4.76 6.59
N ILE A 100 -3.54 -4.81 7.53
CA ILE A 100 -3.87 -6.00 8.33
C ILE A 100 -5.39 -6.21 8.26
N PHE A 101 -5.78 -7.45 8.03
CA PHE A 101 -7.15 -7.90 7.86
C PHE A 101 -7.63 -8.70 9.08
N PHE A 102 -8.85 -8.41 9.52
CA PHE A 102 -9.62 -9.17 10.50
C PHE A 102 -11.05 -9.35 9.98
N ASP A 103 -11.37 -10.56 9.52
CA ASP A 103 -12.61 -10.92 8.84
C ASP A 103 -12.87 -10.00 7.64
N HIS A 104 -13.78 -9.04 7.77
CA HIS A 104 -14.14 -8.04 6.75
C HIS A 104 -13.57 -6.64 7.05
N GLU A 105 -12.81 -6.50 8.13
CA GLU A 105 -12.21 -5.24 8.54
C GLU A 105 -10.76 -5.16 8.09
N LEU A 106 -10.41 -4.06 7.45
CA LEU A 106 -9.06 -3.75 7.01
C LEU A 106 -8.56 -2.52 7.78
N PHE A 107 -7.43 -2.68 8.46
CA PHE A 107 -6.69 -1.60 9.10
C PHE A 107 -5.42 -1.36 8.30
N PHE A 108 -5.15 -0.13 7.90
CA PHE A 108 -3.97 0.15 7.11
C PHE A 108 -3.37 1.52 7.37
N VAL A 109 -2.09 1.64 7.06
CA VAL A 109 -1.38 2.89 6.94
C VAL A 109 -0.92 3.05 5.49
N GLN A 110 -0.85 4.29 5.02
CA GLN A 110 -0.38 4.59 3.68
C GLN A 110 0.53 5.83 3.70
N PHE A 111 1.57 5.77 2.88
CA PHE A 111 2.58 6.81 2.72
C PHE A 111 2.90 6.98 1.24
N GLY A 112 3.11 8.22 0.80
CA GLY A 112 3.49 8.53 -0.57
C GLY A 112 2.35 8.34 -1.57
N ARG A 113 2.69 7.71 -2.69
CA ARG A 113 1.89 7.68 -3.93
C ARG A 113 1.17 6.34 -4.14
N LEU A 114 0.74 5.71 -3.05
CA LEU A 114 -0.16 4.55 -3.07
C LEU A 114 -1.54 5.00 -2.58
N PHE A 115 -2.55 4.81 -3.41
CA PHE A 115 -3.90 5.33 -3.19
C PHE A 115 -4.89 4.19 -3.17
N CYS A 116 -5.84 4.27 -2.23
CA CYS A 116 -6.82 3.21 -2.05
C CYS A 116 -8.23 3.69 -2.39
N CYS A 117 -9.04 2.80 -2.93
CA CYS A 117 -10.47 3.00 -3.12
C CYS A 117 -11.25 1.77 -2.65
N LEU A 118 -12.47 2.01 -2.16
CA LEU A 118 -13.47 0.98 -1.91
C LEU A 118 -14.58 1.13 -2.95
N SER A 119 -14.98 0.01 -3.54
CA SER A 119 -16.09 -0.07 -4.48
C SER A 119 -17.22 -0.90 -3.90
N ASP A 120 -18.45 -0.37 -3.94
CA ASP A 120 -19.66 -0.96 -3.33
C ASP A 120 -20.61 -1.62 -4.35
N GLY A 121 -20.14 -1.95 -5.55
CA GLY A 121 -21.01 -2.38 -6.66
C GLY A 121 -21.43 -1.22 -7.58
N LYS A 122 -21.47 0.01 -7.06
CA LYS A 122 -22.10 1.15 -7.74
C LYS A 122 -21.19 2.36 -7.88
N LYS A 123 -20.33 2.60 -6.89
CA LYS A 123 -19.46 3.77 -6.83
C LYS A 123 -18.10 3.41 -6.24
N LEU A 124 -17.06 4.02 -6.79
CA LEU A 124 -15.75 4.09 -6.15
C LEU A 124 -15.73 5.23 -5.13
N ARG A 125 -15.17 4.96 -3.95
CA ARG A 125 -14.95 5.95 -2.91
C ARG A 125 -13.50 5.85 -2.45
N VAL A 126 -12.82 6.99 -2.34
CA VAL A 126 -11.46 7.05 -1.82
C VAL A 126 -11.44 6.51 -0.38
N ALA A 127 -10.50 5.62 -0.12
CA ALA A 127 -10.15 5.12 1.19
C ALA A 127 -8.76 5.64 1.56
N GLY A 128 -8.65 6.46 2.60
CA GLY A 128 -7.37 7.03 3.02
C GLY A 128 -7.05 8.40 2.42
N THR A 129 -5.83 8.59 1.91
CA THR A 129 -5.39 9.89 1.37
C THR A 129 -5.98 10.12 -0.02
N ASP A 130 -6.44 11.34 -0.24
CA ASP A 130 -6.94 11.78 -1.55
C ASP A 130 -5.81 11.79 -2.60
N TYR A 131 -6.10 11.24 -3.77
CA TYR A 131 -5.21 11.25 -4.91
C TYR A 131 -5.28 12.56 -5.70
N HIS A 132 -6.36 13.34 -5.58
CA HIS A 132 -6.49 14.60 -6.29
C HIS A 132 -5.32 15.53 -5.91
N HIS A 133 -4.58 15.97 -6.92
CA HIS A 133 -3.38 16.82 -6.82
C HIS A 133 -2.09 16.15 -6.32
N TYR A 134 -1.98 14.81 -6.26
CA TYR A 134 -0.75 14.14 -5.80
C TYR A 134 0.50 14.54 -6.61
N GLN A 135 0.36 14.78 -7.91
CA GLN A 135 1.45 15.19 -8.81
C GLN A 135 2.02 16.57 -8.47
N MET A 136 1.26 17.41 -7.75
CA MET A 136 1.65 18.76 -7.36
C MET A 136 2.11 18.84 -5.89
N GLN A 137 2.22 17.71 -5.19
CA GLN A 137 2.66 17.67 -3.81
C GLN A 137 4.18 17.64 -3.71
N THR A 138 4.72 18.43 -2.77
CA THR A 138 6.13 18.34 -2.39
C THR A 138 6.41 16.99 -1.70
N LEU A 139 7.66 16.51 -1.73
CA LEU A 139 8.07 15.28 -1.02
C LEU A 139 7.68 15.30 0.47
N GLN A 140 7.72 16.48 1.10
CA GLN A 140 7.31 16.68 2.49
C GLN A 140 5.80 16.44 2.69
N LYS A 141 4.94 16.82 1.74
CA LYS A 141 3.50 16.57 1.80
C LYS A 141 3.14 15.12 1.53
N LEU A 142 3.93 14.42 0.72
CA LEU A 142 3.75 13.00 0.43
C LEU A 142 4.02 12.10 1.65
N ASN A 143 4.66 12.62 2.70
CA ASN A 143 4.93 11.91 3.94
C ASN A 143 5.58 10.53 3.71
N LEU A 144 6.59 10.47 2.83
CA LEU A 144 7.24 9.22 2.42
C LEU A 144 7.91 8.52 3.62
N LEU A 145 7.84 7.19 3.64
CA LEU A 145 8.48 6.38 4.67
C LEU A 145 10.01 6.53 4.57
N GLY A 146 10.69 6.77 5.68
CA GLY A 146 12.13 6.99 5.76
C GLY A 146 12.61 8.37 5.30
N PHE A 147 11.74 9.27 4.85
CA PHE A 147 12.18 10.57 4.33
C PHE A 147 12.53 11.57 5.44
N ALA A 148 11.59 11.84 6.33
CA ALA A 148 11.76 12.85 7.37
C ALA A 148 12.83 12.44 8.41
N ASP A 149 13.52 13.40 8.99
CA ASP A 149 14.46 13.25 10.11
C ASP A 149 13.78 13.46 11.47
N LYS A 150 12.54 12.99 11.57
CA LYS A 150 11.68 13.08 12.75
C LYS A 150 10.65 11.97 12.70
N ASP A 151 9.96 11.75 13.81
CA ASP A 151 8.84 10.82 13.83
C ASP A 151 7.82 11.16 12.75
N ILE A 152 7.42 10.12 12.02
CA ILE A 152 6.50 10.25 10.91
C ILE A 152 5.07 10.40 11.44
N PRO A 153 4.29 11.37 10.94
CA PRO A 153 2.86 11.42 11.25
C PRO A 153 2.15 10.18 10.69
N ILE A 154 1.60 9.34 11.57
CA ILE A 154 0.91 8.09 11.20
C ILE A 154 -0.59 8.24 11.41
N LYS A 155 -1.37 8.07 10.34
CA LYS A 155 -2.82 7.93 10.39
C LYS A 155 -3.20 6.51 9.99
N VAL A 156 -3.72 5.75 10.96
CA VAL A 156 -4.32 4.44 10.68
C VAL A 156 -5.72 4.66 10.14
N GLN A 157 -6.02 4.03 9.02
CA GLN A 157 -7.33 4.01 8.38
C GLN A 157 -8.00 2.67 8.68
N ARG A 158 -9.31 2.69 8.86
CA ARG A 158 -10.14 1.49 9.02
C ARG A 158 -11.23 1.50 7.97
N VAL A 159 -11.35 0.41 7.22
CA VAL A 159 -12.40 0.21 6.23
C VAL A 159 -13.06 -1.16 6.38
N PHE A 160 -14.34 -1.23 6.03
CA PHE A 160 -15.11 -2.48 6.01
C PHE A 160 -15.35 -2.91 4.56
N ILE A 161 -14.90 -4.12 4.22
CA ILE A 161 -15.06 -4.72 2.89
C ILE A 161 -16.19 -5.75 3.00
N ALA A 162 -17.41 -5.30 2.71
CA ALA A 162 -18.59 -6.17 2.69
C ALA A 162 -18.49 -7.20 1.56
N GLU A 163 -19.36 -8.22 1.59
CA GLU A 163 -19.49 -9.16 0.49
C GLU A 163 -19.79 -8.43 -0.83
N ASN A 164 -19.10 -8.81 -1.90
CA ASN A 164 -19.15 -8.18 -3.23
C ASN A 164 -18.60 -6.74 -3.28
N HIS A 165 -18.00 -6.24 -2.19
CA HIS A 165 -17.20 -5.01 -2.26
C HIS A 165 -15.79 -5.34 -2.74
N ARG A 166 -15.17 -4.37 -3.41
CA ARG A 166 -13.76 -4.47 -3.80
C ARG A 166 -12.94 -3.36 -3.20
N PHE A 167 -11.81 -3.72 -2.62
CA PHE A 167 -10.78 -2.79 -2.19
C PHE A 167 -9.65 -2.78 -3.22
N LEU A 168 -9.30 -1.59 -3.69
CA LEU A 168 -8.28 -1.37 -4.70
C LEU A 168 -7.15 -0.54 -4.11
N VAL A 169 -5.92 -0.90 -4.43
CA VAL A 169 -4.72 -0.07 -4.22
C VAL A 169 -4.08 0.15 -5.57
N LEU A 170 -3.77 1.40 -5.91
CA LEU A 170 -3.11 1.79 -7.17
C LEU A 170 -1.92 2.70 -6.88
N SER A 171 -0.87 2.59 -7.69
CA SER A 171 0.19 3.60 -7.75
C SER A 171 -0.32 4.90 -8.37
N GLY A 172 0.32 6.02 -8.00
CA GLY A 172 -0.13 7.35 -8.40
C GLY A 172 -0.26 7.54 -9.90
N ASN A 173 0.71 7.06 -10.68
CA ASN A 173 0.67 7.07 -12.15
C ASN A 173 -0.59 6.39 -12.76
N LEU A 174 -1.24 5.48 -12.05
CA LEU A 174 -2.47 4.81 -12.47
C LEU A 174 -3.74 5.42 -11.88
N CYS A 175 -3.67 6.01 -10.69
CA CYS A 175 -4.87 6.32 -9.91
C CYS A 175 -5.82 7.30 -10.63
N ALA A 176 -5.31 8.36 -11.26
CA ALA A 176 -6.15 9.29 -12.03
C ALA A 176 -6.77 8.62 -13.27
N GLN A 177 -6.02 7.75 -13.94
CA GLN A 177 -6.51 7.06 -15.14
C GLN A 177 -7.66 6.10 -14.83
N VAL A 178 -7.63 5.48 -13.65
CA VAL A 178 -8.64 4.50 -13.22
C VAL A 178 -9.80 5.14 -12.46
N PHE A 179 -9.51 5.93 -11.44
CA PHE A 179 -10.55 6.44 -10.53
C PHE A 179 -11.43 7.52 -11.16
N ASP A 180 -10.92 8.30 -12.13
CA ASP A 180 -11.71 9.33 -12.80
C ASP A 180 -12.57 8.78 -13.94
N ASN A 181 -12.18 7.64 -14.53
CA ASN A 181 -12.75 7.17 -15.80
C ASN A 181 -13.59 5.90 -15.69
N HIS A 182 -13.54 5.18 -14.56
CA HIS A 182 -14.16 3.87 -14.46
C HIS A 182 -15.10 3.74 -13.26
N SER A 183 -16.39 3.54 -13.52
CA SER A 183 -17.41 3.36 -12.48
C SER A 183 -17.94 1.93 -12.38
N ASP A 184 -17.70 1.08 -13.38
CA ASP A 184 -18.24 -0.28 -13.46
C ASP A 184 -17.29 -1.34 -12.90
N LEU A 185 -17.74 -2.07 -11.88
CA LEU A 185 -16.95 -3.13 -11.25
C LEU A 185 -16.77 -4.38 -12.10
N ALA A 186 -17.70 -4.70 -13.00
CA ALA A 186 -17.60 -5.93 -13.79
C ALA A 186 -16.35 -5.93 -14.69
N GLY A 187 -16.05 -4.76 -15.29
CA GLY A 187 -14.86 -4.57 -16.13
C GLY A 187 -13.62 -4.03 -15.40
N LEU A 188 -13.70 -3.70 -14.10
CA LEU A 188 -12.62 -2.98 -13.40
C LEU A 188 -11.29 -3.75 -13.39
N THR A 189 -11.33 -5.06 -13.17
CA THR A 189 -10.13 -5.89 -13.18
C THR A 189 -9.43 -5.85 -14.54
N HIS A 190 -10.17 -6.11 -15.62
CA HIS A 190 -9.62 -6.06 -16.99
C HIS A 190 -9.13 -4.67 -17.38
N PHE A 191 -9.84 -3.63 -16.95
CA PHE A 191 -9.44 -2.25 -17.19
C PHE A 191 -8.10 -1.93 -16.51
N VAL A 192 -7.95 -2.28 -15.22
CA VAL A 192 -6.69 -2.08 -14.48
C VAL A 192 -5.56 -2.91 -15.10
N GLU A 193 -5.81 -4.17 -15.45
CA GLU A 193 -4.81 -5.07 -16.05
C GLU A 193 -4.31 -4.60 -17.43
N SER A 194 -5.11 -3.80 -18.15
CA SER A 194 -4.70 -3.19 -19.42
C SER A 194 -3.52 -2.22 -19.27
N PHE A 195 -3.26 -1.72 -18.04
CA PHE A 195 -2.13 -0.85 -17.73
C PHE A 195 -0.83 -1.59 -17.36
N SER A 196 -0.79 -2.92 -17.45
CA SER A 196 0.42 -3.73 -17.21
C SER A 196 1.65 -3.26 -18.00
N GLY A 197 1.46 -2.73 -19.21
CA GLY A 197 2.53 -2.20 -20.06
C GLY A 197 2.88 -0.73 -19.84
N SER A 198 2.25 -0.04 -18.88
CA SER A 198 2.56 1.36 -18.58
C SER A 198 3.89 1.51 -17.83
N GLU A 199 4.36 2.74 -17.63
CA GLU A 199 5.62 3.00 -16.92
C GLU A 199 5.44 2.81 -15.41
N ASN A 200 6.07 1.76 -14.84
CA ASN A 200 6.09 1.45 -13.41
C ASN A 200 4.69 1.32 -12.74
N PRO A 201 3.79 0.47 -13.28
CA PRO A 201 2.46 0.27 -12.73
C PRO A 201 2.52 -0.58 -11.45
N MET A 202 1.59 -0.33 -10.54
CA MET A 202 1.34 -1.21 -9.42
C MET A 202 -0.14 -1.19 -9.06
N TRP A 203 -0.71 -2.38 -8.84
CA TRP A 203 -2.07 -2.51 -8.31
C TRP A 203 -2.27 -3.72 -7.43
N LEU A 204 -3.33 -3.65 -6.63
CA LEU A 204 -3.91 -4.76 -5.92
C LEU A 204 -5.43 -4.61 -5.89
N ILE A 205 -6.14 -5.71 -6.14
CA ILE A 205 -7.59 -5.81 -6.03
C ILE A 205 -7.91 -6.94 -5.05
N ILE A 206 -8.65 -6.58 -4.01
CA ILE A 206 -9.15 -7.48 -2.97
C ILE A 206 -10.68 -7.46 -3.01
N GLU A 207 -11.29 -8.63 -2.84
CA GLU A 207 -12.75 -8.81 -2.76
C GLU A 207 -13.14 -9.36 -1.38
N GLY A 208 -14.26 -8.86 -0.85
CA GLY A 208 -14.81 -9.21 0.47
C GLY A 208 -15.78 -10.38 0.46
#